data_AF-A0A480A2Z0-F1
#
_entry.id   AF-A0A480A2Z0-F1
#
_cell.length_a   1.000
_cell.length_b   1.000
_cell.length_c   1.000
_cell.angle_alpha   90.00
_cell.angle_beta   90.00
_cell.angle_gamma   90.00
#
_symmetry.space_group_name_H-M   'P 1'
#
loop_
_entity.id
_entity.type
_entity.pdbx_description
1 polymer ?
#
loop_
_entity_poly.entity_id
_entity_poly.type
_entity_poly.pdbx_seq_one_letter_code
_entity_poly.pdbx_strand_id
1 'polypeptide(L)' 'MSKAYPSNLTRDQYELISDLIPEPKPRGRKREVNMWEVLNAIFYILVEGVRWRAC' A
#
# COMPACT_ATOMS: atom_id res chain seq x y z
N MET A 1 -11.09 11.56 -0.94
CA MET A 1 -11.08 10.68 0.25
C MET A 1 -10.83 9.27 -0.24
N SER A 2 -9.71 8.66 0.17
CA SER A 2 -9.42 7.27 -0.20
C SER A 2 -10.44 6.35 0.46
N LYS A 3 -10.95 5.34 -0.27
CA LYS A 3 -11.79 4.30 0.32
C LYS A 3 -10.92 3.50 1.28
N ALA A 4 -11.28 3.51 2.56
CA ALA A 4 -10.63 2.66 3.55
C ALA A 4 -11.19 1.24 3.40
N TYR A 5 -10.32 0.29 3.07
CA TYR A 5 -10.66 -1.13 3.08
C TYR A 5 -10.26 -1.75 4.43
N PRO A 6 -10.97 -2.80 4.89
CA PRO A 6 -10.59 -3.53 6.11
C PRO A 6 -9.17 -4.09 6.04
N SER A 7 -8.69 -4.39 4.84
CA SER A 7 -7.34 -4.88 4.55
C SER A 7 -6.26 -3.79 4.52
N ASN A 8 -6.62 -2.52 4.74
CA ASN A 8 -5.63 -1.44 4.79
C ASN A 8 -4.80 -1.56 6.07
N LEU A 9 -3.50 -1.24 5.95
CA LEU A 9 -2.61 -1.22 7.09
C LEU A 9 -2.97 -0.11 8.07
N THR A 10 -2.66 -0.32 9.35
CA THR A 10 -2.63 0.77 10.34
C THR A 10 -1.27 1.46 10.30
N ARG A 11 -1.19 2.71 10.79
CA ARG A 11 0.05 3.50 10.81
C ARG A 11 1.21 2.72 11.43
N ASP A 12 0.95 2.11 12.57
CA ASP A 12 1.94 1.33 13.32
C ASP A 12 2.43 0.12 12.51
N GLN A 13 1.53 -0.59 11.81
CA GLN A 13 1.91 -1.73 10.97
C GLN A 13 2.81 -1.34 9.81
N TYR A 14 2.54 -0.19 9.20
CA TYR A 14 3.39 0.30 8.11
C TYR A 14 4.73 0.82 8.60
N GLU A 15 4.79 1.49 9.76
CA GLU A 15 6.06 1.93 10.34
C GLU A 15 7.01 0.75 10.58
N LEU A 16 6.49 -0.45 10.87
CA LEU A 16 7.30 -1.66 10.98
C LEU A 16 7.89 -2.15 9.65
N ILE A 17 7.27 -1.84 8.51
CA ILE A 17 7.70 -2.31 7.19
C ILE A 17 8.26 -1.20 6.29
N SER A 18 8.11 0.08 6.67
CA SER A 18 8.50 1.22 5.85
C SER A 18 9.99 1.19 5.52
N ASP A 19 10.80 0.73 6.47
CA ASP A 19 12.25 0.66 6.35
C ASP A 19 12.70 -0.44 5.38
N LEU A 20 11.83 -1.40 5.07
CA LEU A 20 12.07 -2.45 4.08
C LEU A 20 11.77 -1.97 2.65
N ILE A 21 11.07 -0.85 2.50
CA ILE A 21 10.70 -0.32 1.20
C ILE A 21 11.93 0.36 0.60
N PRO A 22 12.40 -0.07 -0.60
CA PRO A 22 13.56 0.54 -1.21
C PRO A 22 13.31 2.02 -1.50
N GLU A 23 14.36 2.81 -1.28
CA GLU A 23 14.35 4.23 -1.62
C GLU A 23 14.08 4.43 -3.13
N PRO A 24 13.51 5.58 -3.52
CA PRO A 24 13.33 5.92 -4.92
C PRO A 24 14.68 5.83 -5.65
N LYS A 25 14.71 5.06 -6.74
CA LYS A 25 15.94 4.93 -7.54
C LYS A 25 16.40 6.31 -8.02
N PRO A 26 17.70 6.64 -7.90
CA PRO A 26 18.22 7.95 -8.28
C PRO A 26 18.17 8.19 -9.79
N ARG A 27 18.10 7.11 -10.59
CA ARG A 27 18.07 7.16 -12.05
C ARG A 27 16.80 6.48 -12.57
N GLY A 28 16.19 7.09 -13.60
CA GLY A 28 14.96 6.60 -14.22
C GLY A 28 13.76 7.48 -13.90
N ARG A 29 12.54 6.98 -14.15
CA ARG A 29 11.31 7.70 -13.82
C ARG A 29 11.19 7.81 -12.30
N LYS A 30 11.09 9.04 -11.80
CA LYS A 30 10.88 9.31 -10.37
C LYS A 30 9.57 8.65 -9.92
N ARG A 31 9.58 8.09 -8.72
CA ARG A 31 8.37 7.53 -8.12
C ARG A 31 7.41 8.66 -7.78
N GLU A 32 6.25 8.67 -8.43
CA GLU A 32 5.17 9.65 -8.17
C GLU A 32 4.09 9.09 -7.22
N VAL A 33 4.07 7.77 -7.03
CA VAL A 33 3.06 7.07 -6.22
C VAL A 33 3.46 6.90 -4.77
N ASN A 34 2.47 6.93 -3.87
CA ASN A 34 2.64 6.66 -2.45
C ASN A 34 2.72 5.15 -2.19
N MET A 35 3.80 4.67 -1.57
CA MET A 35 4.00 3.24 -1.29
C MET A 35 3.00 2.68 -0.31
N TRP A 36 2.51 3.52 0.61
CA TRP A 36 1.42 3.16 1.49
C TRP A 36 0.20 2.66 0.72
N GLU A 37 -0.19 3.40 -0.32
CA GLU A 37 -1.35 3.07 -1.14
C GLU A 37 -1.08 1.84 -2.00
N VAL A 38 0.15 1.68 -2.49
CA VAL A 38 0.57 0.47 -3.22
C VAL A 38 0.46 -0.77 -2.34
N LEU A 39 0.94 -0.71 -1.10
CA LEU A 39 0.85 -1.82 -0.16
C LEU A 39 -0.59 -2.15 0.19
N ASN A 40 -1.41 -1.14 0.49
CA ASN A 40 -2.84 -1.36 0.71
C ASN A 40 -3.53 -2.00 -0.50
N ALA A 41 -3.17 -1.61 -1.72
CA ALA A 41 -3.69 -2.23 -2.94
C ALA A 41 -3.26 -3.70 -3.06
N ILE A 42 -2.01 -4.04 -2.72
CA ILE A 42 -1.53 -5.43 -2.68
C ILE A 42 -2.31 -6.24 -1.63
N PHE A 43 -2.47 -5.72 -0.41
CA PHE A 43 -3.22 -6.41 0.64
C PHE A 43 -4.71 -6.54 0.32
N TYR A 44 -5.31 -5.55 -0.32
CA TYR A 44 -6.66 -5.67 -0.85
C TYR A 44 -6.78 -6.83 -1.84
N ILE A 45 -5.81 -7.00 -2.75
CA ILE A 45 -5.83 -8.14 -3.67
C ILE A 45 -5.65 -9.46 -2.91
N LEU A 46 -4.67 -9.55 -2.01
CA LEU A 46 -4.31 -10.79 -1.32
C LEU A 46 -5.34 -11.25 -0.27
N VAL A 47 -5.92 -10.32 0.48
CA VAL A 47 -6.87 -10.61 1.57
C VAL A 47 -8.30 -10.62 1.05
N GLU A 48 -8.66 -9.64 0.23
CA GLU A 48 -10.04 -9.49 -0.24
C GLU A 48 -10.31 -10.24 -1.55
N GLY A 49 -9.29 -10.63 -2.33
CA GLY A 49 -9.51 -11.34 -3.58
C GLY A 49 -10.20 -10.49 -4.65
N VAL A 50 -9.96 -9.17 -4.66
CA VAL A 50 -10.51 -8.23 -5.66
C VAL A 50 -12.05 -8.08 -5.57
N ARG A 51 -12.60 -8.10 -4.36
CA ARG A 51 -14.04 -7.90 -4.12
C ARG A 51 -14.47 -6.43 -4.31
N TRP A 52 -15.36 -6.18 -5.27
CA TRP A 52 -15.90 -4.84 -5.62
C TRP A 52 -16.41 -4.00 -4.43
N ARG A 53 -16.81 -4.66 -3.34
CA ARG A 53 -17.08 -4.08 -2.03
C ARG A 53 -16.59 -5.08 -0.99
N ALA A 54 -15.38 -4.88 -0.48
CA ALA A 54 -14.97 -5.51 0.76
C ALA A 54 -15.83 -4.92 1.87
N CYS A 55 -16.92 -5.62 2.18
CA CYS A 55 -17.86 -5.30 3.25
C CYS A 55 -17.31 -5.84 4.57
#